data_AF-A0A1F3WAK5-F1
#
_entry.id   AF-A0A1F3WAK5-F1
#
_cell.length_a   1.000
_cell.length_b   1.000
_cell.length_c   1.000
_cell.angle_alpha   90.00
_cell.angle_beta   90.00
_cell.angle_gamma   90.00
#
_symmetry.space_group_name_H-M   'P 1'
#
loop_
_entity.id
_entity.type
_entity.pdbx_description
1 polymer ?
#
loop_
_entity_poly.entity_id
_entity_poly.type
_entity_poly.pdbx_seq_one_letter_code
_entity_poly.pdbx_strand_id
1 'polypeptide(L)'
;MDRSLVNQILPSTGEYGDAFEHFIICEIVKLINLKVTAQYKIYYLRTNQGAEMDLIVDRPGMKTLCIEIESSENVSNEHIKKLVL
;
A
#
# COMPACT_ATOMS: atom_id res chain seq x y z
N MET A 1 11.40 35.35 -4.89
CA MET A 1 10.62 34.29 -4.24
C MET A 1 11.49 33.06 -4.22
N ASP A 2 12.00 32.72 -3.05
CA ASP A 2 12.78 31.50 -2.85
C ASP A 2 11.88 30.27 -3.12
N ARG A 3 12.35 29.34 -3.94
CA ARG A 3 11.65 28.09 -4.31
C ARG A 3 12.19 26.90 -3.51
N SER A 4 12.76 27.14 -2.33
CA SER A 4 13.32 26.09 -1.48
C SER A 4 12.25 25.40 -0.63
N LEU A 5 11.37 24.62 -1.25
CA LEU A 5 10.58 23.59 -0.56
C LEU A 5 10.98 22.21 -1.09
N VAL A 6 12.26 21.88 -0.97
CA VAL A 6 12.68 20.47 -1.01
C VAL A 6 12.61 19.98 0.42
N ASN A 7 11.40 19.65 0.88
CA ASN A 7 11.27 18.81 2.07
C ASN A 7 11.83 17.44 1.66
N GLN A 8 13.05 17.15 2.11
CA GLN A 8 13.64 15.85 1.89
C GLN A 8 12.83 14.82 2.67
N ILE A 9 12.21 13.89 1.94
CA ILE A 9 11.55 12.74 2.54
C ILE A 9 12.64 11.76 2.98
N LEU A 10 12.88 11.65 4.29
CA LEU A 10 13.95 10.84 4.86
C LEU A 10 13.47 9.43 5.22
N PRO A 11 14.26 8.38 5.00
CA PRO A 11 13.92 7.03 5.42
C PRO A 11 13.56 6.95 6.91
N SER A 12 12.74 5.95 7.28
CA SER A 12 12.27 5.73 8.66
C SER A 12 11.44 6.90 9.25
N THR A 13 10.83 7.74 8.40
CA THR A 13 9.83 8.75 8.80
C THR A 13 8.44 8.35 8.33
N GLY A 14 7.39 8.89 8.97
CA GLY A 14 6.01 8.65 8.55
C GLY A 14 5.76 9.12 7.11
N GLU A 15 6.25 10.31 6.75
CA GLU A 15 6.14 10.84 5.39
C GLU A 15 6.80 9.94 4.33
N TYR A 16 7.92 9.29 4.68
CA TYR A 16 8.55 8.30 3.80
C TYR A 16 7.71 7.04 3.68
N GLY A 17 7.14 6.55 4.79
CA GLY A 17 6.21 5.43 4.79
C GLY A 17 5.03 5.68 3.87
N ASP A 18 4.35 6.81 4.03
CA ASP A 18 3.20 7.22 3.20
C ASP A 18 3.57 7.33 1.72
N ALA A 19 4.71 7.96 1.40
CA ALA A 19 5.18 8.10 0.03
C ALA A 19 5.55 6.75 -0.59
N PHE A 20 6.15 5.85 0.20
CA PHE A 20 6.52 4.50 -0.22
C PHE A 20 5.27 3.64 -0.48
N GLU A 21 4.31 3.62 0.45
CA GLU A 21 3.03 2.93 0.30
C GLU A 21 2.32 3.39 -0.98
N HIS A 22 2.16 4.71 -1.14
CA HIS A 22 1.51 5.30 -2.30
C HIS A 22 2.21 4.94 -3.61
N PHE A 23 3.55 4.95 -3.63
CA PHE A 23 4.34 4.55 -4.79
C PHE A 23 4.05 3.09 -5.19
N ILE A 24 4.07 2.16 -4.23
CA ILE A 24 3.79 0.74 -4.48
C ILE A 24 2.35 0.54 -4.99
N ILE A 25 1.36 1.22 -4.40
CA ILE A 25 -0.04 1.16 -4.86
C ILE A 25 -0.14 1.64 -6.32
N CYS A 26 0.48 2.76 -6.65
CA CYS A 26 0.49 3.28 -8.03
C CYS A 26 1.07 2.28 -9.02
N GLU A 27 2.17 1.60 -8.66
CA GLU A 27 2.79 0.59 -9.52
C GLU A 27 1.88 -0.63 -9.72
N ILE A 28 1.20 -1.09 -8.66
CA ILE A 28 0.23 -2.19 -8.75
C ILE A 28 -0.96 -1.80 -9.65
N VAL A 29 -1.54 -0.63 -9.45
CA VAL A 29 -2.66 -0.11 -10.27
C VAL A 29 -2.24 -0.02 -11.73
N LYS A 30 -1.06 0.53 -12.01
CA LYS A 30 -0.50 0.62 -13.36
C LYS A 30 -0.38 -0.76 -14.01
N LEU A 31 0.17 -1.74 -13.29
CA LEU A 31 0.35 -3.09 -13.82
C LEU A 31 -0.99 -3.80 -14.06
N ILE A 32 -1.97 -3.64 -13.18
CA ILE A 32 -3.33 -4.17 -13.38
C ILE A 32 -3.92 -3.58 -14.67
N ASN A 33 -3.90 -2.26 -14.80
CA ASN A 33 -4.48 -1.57 -15.96
C ASN A 33 -3.79 -1.92 -17.29
N LEU A 34 -2.48 -2.18 -17.28
CA LEU A 34 -1.72 -2.49 -18.50
C LEU A 34 -1.74 -3.97 -18.89
N LYS A 35 -1.81 -4.88 -17.91
CA LYS A 35 -1.52 -6.31 -18.14
C LYS A 35 -2.71 -7.24 -17.87
N VAL A 36 -3.73 -6.80 -17.16
CA VAL A 36 -4.83 -7.66 -16.74
C VAL A 36 -6.07 -7.36 -17.60
N THR A 37 -6.57 -8.38 -18.29
CA THR A 37 -7.81 -8.30 -19.08
C THR A 37 -9.06 -8.57 -18.26
N ALA A 38 -8.90 -9.21 -17.09
CA ALA A 38 -9.98 -9.44 -16.14
C ALA A 38 -10.35 -8.15 -15.40
N GLN A 39 -11.62 -8.02 -14.99
CA GLN A 39 -12.13 -6.88 -14.25
C GLN A 39 -11.70 -6.94 -12.77
N TYR A 40 -10.43 -6.69 -12.49
CA TYR A 40 -9.94 -6.57 -11.12
C TYR A 40 -10.46 -5.26 -10.53
N LYS A 41 -10.87 -5.29 -9.27
CA LYS A 41 -11.31 -4.09 -8.54
C LYS A 41 -10.37 -3.84 -7.38
N ILE A 42 -10.08 -2.57 -7.15
CA ILE A 42 -9.11 -2.11 -6.18
C ILE A 42 -9.85 -1.30 -5.11
N TYR A 43 -9.57 -1.59 -3.85
CA TYR A 43 -10.17 -0.94 -2.69
C TYR A 43 -9.11 -0.62 -1.64
N TYR A 44 -9.39 0.37 -0.80
CA TYR A 44 -8.71 0.63 0.46
C TYR A 44 -9.72 0.44 1.59
N LEU A 45 -9.26 0.02 2.77
CA LEU A 45 -10.13 -0.18 3.93
C LEU A 45 -9.60 0.60 5.14
N ARG A 46 -10.47 1.43 5.71
CA ARG A 46 -10.28 2.02 7.03
C ARG A 46 -11.58 1.86 7.81
N THR A 47 -11.53 1.23 8.97
CA THR A 47 -12.69 0.99 9.82
C THR A 47 -12.86 2.10 10.86
N ASN A 48 -14.09 2.26 11.37
CA ASN A 48 -14.38 3.22 12.44
C ASN A 48 -13.65 2.88 13.77
N GLN A 49 -13.10 1.67 13.90
CA GLN A 49 -12.34 1.21 15.06
C GLN A 49 -10.82 1.31 14.84
N GLY A 50 -10.37 1.91 13.74
CA GLY A 50 -8.96 2.17 13.46
C GLY A 50 -8.18 1.01 12.84
N ALA A 51 -8.84 -0.12 12.51
CA ALA A 51 -8.22 -1.15 11.67
C ALA A 51 -8.15 -0.67 10.21
N GLU A 52 -7.01 -0.90 9.57
CA GLU A 52 -6.68 -0.43 8.22
C GLU A 52 -6.12 -1.59 7.38
N MET A 53 -6.34 -1.55 6.08
CA MET A 53 -5.66 -2.38 5.08
C MET A 53 -5.32 -1.48 3.88
N ASP A 54 -4.04 -1.41 3.54
CA ASP A 54 -3.51 -0.49 2.52
C ASP A 54 -4.11 -0.77 1.14
N LEU A 55 -4.21 -2.05 0.76
CA LEU A 55 -4.75 -2.43 -0.54
C LEU A 55 -5.52 -3.76 -0.51
N ILE A 56 -6.71 -3.75 -1.09
CA ILE A 56 -7.52 -4.95 -1.35
C ILE A 56 -7.77 -5.06 -2.85
N VAL A 57 -7.47 -6.23 -3.40
CA VAL A 57 -7.72 -6.55 -4.81
C VAL A 57 -8.76 -7.66 -4.90
N ASP A 58 -9.93 -7.31 -5.40
CA ASP A 58 -10.94 -8.29 -5.82
C ASP A 58 -10.59 -8.79 -7.22
N ARG A 59 -10.48 -10.11 -7.34
CA ARG A 59 -9.97 -10.81 -8.51
C ARG A 59 -11.02 -11.85 -8.90
N PRO A 60 -11.74 -11.66 -10.02
CA PRO A 60 -12.83 -12.56 -10.41
C PRO A 60 -12.40 -14.02 -10.45
N GLY A 61 -13.13 -14.88 -9.74
CA GLY A 61 -12.84 -16.33 -9.67
C GLY A 61 -11.66 -16.71 -8.77
N MET A 62 -11.06 -15.76 -8.05
CA MET A 62 -9.96 -15.98 -7.11
C MET A 62 -10.34 -15.49 -5.71
N LYS A 63 -9.56 -15.89 -4.71
CA LYS A 63 -9.69 -15.30 -3.37
C LYS A 63 -9.33 -13.82 -3.41
N THR A 64 -10.07 -13.00 -2.65
CA THR A 64 -9.71 -11.62 -2.36
C THR A 64 -8.29 -11.56 -1.83
N LEU A 65 -7.50 -10.65 -2.37
CA LEU A 65 -6.12 -10.43 -1.96
C LEU A 65 -6.06 -9.17 -1.10
N CYS A 66 -5.66 -9.33 0.16
CA CYS A 66 -5.35 -8.23 1.07
C CYS A 66 -3.82 -8.05 1.10
N ILE A 67 -3.37 -6.81 1.01
CA ILE A 67 -1.95 -6.45 0.97
C ILE A 67 -1.72 -5.34 1.99
N GLU A 68 -0.77 -5.58 2.88
CA GLU A 68 -0.14 -4.57 3.74
C GLU A 68 1.21 -4.21 3.11
N ILE A 69 1.57 -2.93 3.13
CA ILE A 69 2.78 -2.37 2.53
C ILE A 69 3.56 -1.66 3.63
N GLU A 70 4.83 -2.06 3.80
CA GLU A 70 5.70 -1.47 4.80
C GLU A 70 7.06 -1.14 4.19
N SER A 71 7.63 0.01 4.56
CA SER A 71 8.93 0.48 4.06
C SER A 71 10.12 0.00 4.90
N SER A 72 9.95 -1.05 5.71
CA SER A 72 10.97 -1.55 6.63
C SER A 72 12.03 -2.37 5.90
N GLU A 73 13.30 -2.15 6.24
CA GLU A 73 14.42 -2.95 5.72
C GLU A 73 14.49 -4.35 6.34
N ASN A 74 13.89 -4.55 7.50
CA ASN A 74 13.95 -5.81 8.25
C ASN A 74 12.53 -6.30 8.55
N VAL A 75 12.14 -7.41 7.93
CA VAL A 75 10.83 -8.03 8.20
C VAL A 75 10.92 -8.94 9.42
N SER A 76 10.05 -8.71 10.40
CA SER A 76 9.95 -9.50 11.63
C SER A 76 8.55 -10.11 11.77
N ASN A 77 8.40 -11.09 12.67
CA ASN A 77 7.10 -11.72 12.95
C ASN A 77 6.06 -10.73 13.48
N GLU A 78 6.47 -9.62 14.10
CA GLU A 78 5.55 -8.58 14.57
C GLU A 78 4.82 -7.91 13.40
N HIS A 79 5.47 -7.76 12.24
CA HIS A 79 4.86 -7.17 11.05
C HIS A 79 3.78 -8.08 10.45
N ILE A 80 3.92 -9.39 10.62
CA ILE A 80 2.98 -10.39 10.09
C ILE A 80 1.73 -10.52 10.96
N LYS A 81 1.78 -10.17 12.25
CA LYS A 81 0.61 -10.26 13.14
C LYS A 81 -0.57 -9.44 12.64
N LYS A 82 -0.31 -8.33 11.95
CA LYS A 82 -1.34 -7.48 11.32
C LYS A 82 -2.12 -8.20 10.22
N LEU A 83 -1.52 -9.22 9.59
CA LEU A 83 -2.10 -9.97 8.47
C LEU A 83 -2.94 -11.18 8.92
N VAL A 84 -2.90 -11.53 10.21
CA VAL A 84 -3.68 -12.63 10.78
C VAL A 84 -4.87 -12.03 11.53
N LEU A 85 -6.03 -12.03 10.87
CA LEU A 85 -7.33 -11.79 11.52
C LEU A 85 -7.63 -12.85 12.59
#